data_AF-A0A349EFZ0-F1
#
_entry.id   AF-A0A349EFZ0-F1
#
_cell.length_a   1.000
_cell.length_b   1.000
_cell.length_c   1.000
_cell.angle_alpha   90.00
_cell.angle_beta   90.00
_cell.angle_gamma   90.00
#
_symmetry.space_group_name_H-M   'P 1'
#
loop_
_entity.id
_entity.type
_entity.pdbx_description
1 polymer ?
#
loop_
_entity_poly.entity_id
_entity_poly.type
_entity_poly.pdbx_seq_one_letter_code
_entity_poly.pdbx_strand_id
1 'polypeptide(L)'
;MATHLPELLRQARQALECVRGCDAACQSCLLTHDTQHHRDDLNRHQALALLSSSFLEALALPAELQVFGPASQMEMEPLTLALNREWQRLTVTELRIYLGGDVADWEPLAWRLREDLARWRQTNVVVRLMAPLTVLKNLKASQRDELAALMAYTGAEWYLTPDLIRAATSTRPLILELGGNARRVYWAAKESSALAPHPTWGSGEMGGPFIRVAEAQPLPPIPQSWQRLTPDELRPAKPGFIALTITDNLNGLSLTFGERAWTLLKNQAPGLAERLQGDAPLTAVHYADRYLRSPLAFLLLHNLLEGLSYYAGGLTSATVVQVDTARLNRLATEPPRLLFHDWRDGEDRRQVIESWFRESWPAFAWHEAASRELPHARELTLIWSDGKRCTIRLDQGFGYWGAPPRTHPEFPFDNEVTRQISRLRQASLMIEPLHPDYPTYWYCMQPALSEDSRKNECDHRVQHYGK
;
A
#
# COMPACT_ATOMS: atom_id res chain seq x y z
N MET A 1 -22.04 19.47 -9.00
CA MET A 1 -23.14 20.39 -8.61
C MET A 1 -23.07 20.81 -7.14
N ALA A 2 -22.83 19.91 -6.18
CA ALA A 2 -22.86 20.25 -4.74
C ALA A 2 -21.89 21.38 -4.31
N THR A 3 -20.68 21.44 -4.85
CA THR A 3 -19.65 22.45 -4.48
C THR A 3 -19.99 23.88 -4.90
N HIS A 4 -20.88 24.07 -5.88
CA HIS A 4 -21.30 25.38 -6.36
C HIS A 4 -22.66 25.82 -5.79
N LEU A 5 -23.35 24.95 -5.04
CA LEU A 5 -24.69 25.23 -4.53
C LEU A 5 -24.75 26.49 -3.66
N PRO A 6 -23.83 26.74 -2.69
CA PRO A 6 -23.88 27.98 -1.91
C PRO A 6 -23.74 29.24 -2.77
N GLU A 7 -22.87 29.20 -3.78
CA GLU A 7 -22.67 30.32 -4.70
C GLU A 7 -23.87 30.54 -5.63
N LEU A 8 -24.41 29.47 -6.19
CA LEU A 8 -25.64 29.52 -7.00
C LEU A 8 -26.82 30.10 -6.21
N LEU A 9 -26.96 29.74 -4.92
CA LEU A 9 -28.02 30.26 -4.07
C LEU A 9 -27.81 31.73 -3.70
N ARG A 10 -26.56 32.20 -3.56
CA ARG A 10 -26.26 33.64 -3.41
C ARG A 10 -26.59 34.43 -4.68
N GLN A 11 -26.22 33.91 -5.84
CA GLN A 11 -26.56 34.52 -7.13
C GLN A 11 -28.08 34.53 -7.36
N ALA A 12 -28.76 33.45 -7.00
CA ALA A 12 -30.22 33.40 -7.03
C ALA A 12 -30.84 34.46 -6.11
N ARG A 13 -30.34 34.61 -4.88
CA ARG A 13 -30.76 35.69 -3.97
C ARG A 13 -30.57 37.07 -4.59
N GLN A 14 -29.41 37.33 -5.20
CA GLN A 14 -29.14 38.61 -5.87
C GLN A 14 -30.11 38.87 -7.03
N ALA A 15 -30.46 37.86 -7.82
CA ALA A 15 -31.45 37.98 -8.90
C ALA A 15 -32.87 38.29 -8.39
N LEU A 16 -33.20 37.92 -7.15
CA LEU A 16 -34.48 38.24 -6.50
C LEU A 16 -34.55 39.70 -6.01
N GLU A 17 -33.42 40.40 -5.90
CA GLU A 17 -33.34 41.83 -5.57
C GLU A 17 -33.74 42.69 -6.79
N CYS A 18 -35.04 42.74 -7.05
CA CYS A 18 -35.60 43.41 -8.21
C CYS A 18 -35.39 44.93 -8.17
N VAL A 19 -34.66 45.47 -9.15
CA VAL A 19 -34.40 46.91 -9.32
C VAL A 19 -35.69 47.73 -9.49
N ARG A 20 -36.75 47.12 -10.03
CA ARG A 20 -38.06 47.77 -10.21
C ARG A 20 -38.97 47.68 -8.99
N GLY A 21 -38.56 46.98 -7.93
CA GLY A 21 -39.34 46.86 -6.70
C GLY A 21 -40.72 46.20 -6.85
N CYS A 22 -40.90 45.25 -7.77
CA CYS A 22 -42.21 44.64 -8.05
C CYS A 22 -42.79 43.83 -6.88
N ASP A 23 -44.10 43.60 -6.85
CA ASP A 23 -44.78 42.94 -5.71
C ASP A 23 -44.62 41.41 -5.67
N ALA A 24 -44.36 40.76 -6.80
CA ALA A 24 -44.25 39.30 -6.87
C ALA A 24 -43.19 38.84 -7.89
N ALA A 25 -43.41 39.13 -9.17
CA ALA A 25 -42.47 38.80 -10.25
C ALA A 25 -42.61 39.79 -11.41
N CYS A 26 -41.51 40.09 -12.10
CA CYS A 26 -41.50 40.92 -13.32
C CYS A 26 -40.39 40.48 -14.27
N GLN A 27 -40.36 41.05 -15.47
CA GLN A 27 -39.33 40.75 -16.49
C GLN A 27 -37.90 41.14 -16.07
N SER A 28 -37.75 41.96 -15.03
CA SER A 28 -36.44 42.37 -14.49
C SER A 28 -35.92 41.48 -13.37
N CYS A 29 -36.67 40.46 -12.95
CA CYS A 29 -36.20 39.52 -11.90
C CYS A 29 -36.51 38.06 -12.24
N LEU A 30 -37.78 37.67 -12.31
CA LEU A 30 -38.21 36.26 -12.32
C LEU A 30 -38.96 35.84 -13.58
N LEU A 31 -39.55 36.77 -14.34
CA LEU A 31 -40.27 36.44 -15.58
C LEU A 31 -39.31 36.43 -16.78
N THR A 32 -38.97 35.24 -17.24
CA THR A 32 -38.25 34.97 -18.48
C THR A 32 -39.16 34.21 -19.44
N HIS A 33 -38.69 33.93 -20.65
CA HIS A 33 -39.42 33.09 -21.61
C HIS A 33 -39.85 31.75 -21.00
N ASP A 34 -39.02 31.15 -20.15
CA ASP A 34 -39.26 29.82 -19.60
C ASP A 34 -40.21 29.84 -18.39
N THR A 35 -40.28 30.95 -17.66
CA THR A 35 -41.10 31.09 -16.45
C THR A 35 -42.39 31.87 -16.68
N GLN A 36 -42.64 32.38 -17.89
CA GLN A 36 -43.81 33.20 -18.22
C GLN A 36 -45.15 32.49 -17.98
N HIS A 37 -45.20 31.17 -18.10
CA HIS A 37 -46.40 30.35 -17.88
C HIS A 37 -46.65 30.02 -16.40
N HIS A 38 -45.67 30.29 -15.52
CA HIS A 38 -45.73 30.03 -14.08
C HIS A 38 -45.90 31.32 -13.27
N ARG A 39 -46.42 32.38 -13.88
CA ARG A 39 -46.49 33.71 -13.26
C ARG A 39 -47.14 33.69 -11.86
N ASP A 40 -48.19 32.92 -11.70
CA ASP A 40 -48.96 32.83 -10.44
C ASP A 40 -48.20 32.06 -9.35
N ASP A 41 -47.21 31.24 -9.73
CA ASP A 41 -46.34 30.48 -8.82
C ASP A 41 -45.10 31.29 -8.37
N LEU A 42 -44.78 32.41 -9.05
CA LEU A 42 -43.57 33.18 -8.82
C LEU A 42 -43.76 34.26 -7.76
N ASN A 43 -42.99 34.18 -6.67
CA ASN A 43 -42.99 35.21 -5.64
C ASN A 43 -41.57 35.49 -5.11
N ARG A 44 -41.01 36.64 -5.48
CA ARG A 44 -39.65 37.02 -5.06
C ARG A 44 -39.52 37.24 -3.56
N HIS A 45 -40.57 37.71 -2.88
CA HIS A 45 -40.51 37.97 -1.45
C HIS A 45 -40.50 36.68 -0.64
N GLN A 46 -41.31 35.69 -1.03
CA GLN A 46 -41.28 34.36 -0.42
C GLN A 46 -39.93 33.67 -0.68
N ALA A 47 -39.40 33.76 -1.90
CA ALA A 47 -38.09 33.22 -2.23
C ALA A 47 -36.95 33.92 -1.46
N LEU A 48 -37.00 35.25 -1.27
CA LEU A 48 -36.04 36.00 -0.44
C LEU A 48 -36.12 35.63 1.05
N ALA A 49 -37.33 35.34 1.56
CA ALA A 49 -37.53 34.86 2.92
C ALA A 49 -36.93 33.46 3.12
N LEU A 50 -37.08 32.57 2.13
CA LEU A 50 -36.44 31.26 2.12
C LEU A 50 -34.91 31.38 2.06
N LEU A 51 -34.39 32.15 1.11
CA LEU A 51 -32.95 32.42 0.94
C LEU A 51 -32.45 33.51 1.91
N SER A 52 -32.86 33.44 3.17
CA SER A 52 -32.45 34.36 4.23
C SER A 52 -30.92 34.39 4.40
N SER A 53 -30.38 35.50 4.92
CA SER A 53 -28.94 35.60 5.21
C SER A 53 -28.48 34.47 6.14
N SER A 54 -29.24 34.17 7.19
CA SER A 54 -28.96 33.06 8.11
C SER A 54 -28.93 31.70 7.43
N PHE A 55 -29.80 31.46 6.44
CA PHE A 55 -29.80 30.22 5.67
C PHE A 55 -28.56 30.11 4.78
N LEU A 56 -28.21 31.18 4.06
CA LEU A 56 -27.03 31.20 3.20
C LEU A 56 -25.71 31.13 4.01
N GLU A 57 -25.70 31.70 5.21
CA GLU A 57 -24.59 31.57 6.17
C GLU A 57 -24.48 30.14 6.71
N ALA A 58 -25.59 29.47 6.99
CA ALA A 58 -25.60 28.06 7.41
C ALA A 58 -25.04 27.10 6.34
N LEU A 59 -25.04 27.50 5.07
CA LEU A 59 -24.43 26.77 3.97
C LEU A 59 -22.94 27.10 3.78
N ALA A 60 -22.42 28.12 4.46
CA ALA A 60 -21.00 28.46 4.41
C ALA A 60 -20.17 27.43 5.21
N LEU A 61 -18.92 27.24 4.79
CA LEU A 61 -18.00 26.38 5.52
C LEU A 61 -17.67 27.02 6.88
N PRO A 62 -17.83 26.31 8.02
CA PRO A 62 -17.46 26.82 9.34
C PRO A 62 -16.04 27.35 9.41
N ALA A 63 -15.79 28.37 10.24
CA ALA A 63 -14.50 29.05 10.32
C ALA A 63 -13.34 28.09 10.65
N GLU A 64 -13.59 27.05 11.46
CA GLU A 64 -12.62 26.03 11.86
C GLU A 64 -12.22 25.09 10.70
N LEU A 65 -12.98 25.12 9.61
CA LEU A 65 -12.74 24.38 8.37
C LEU A 65 -12.23 25.30 7.24
N GLN A 66 -12.20 26.62 7.41
CA GLN A 66 -11.61 27.56 6.46
C GLN A 66 -10.07 27.59 6.54
N VAL A 67 -9.44 26.42 6.52
CA VAL A 67 -8.00 26.26 6.80
C VAL A 67 -7.07 26.85 5.74
N PHE A 68 -7.58 27.12 4.55
CA PHE A 68 -6.89 27.84 3.49
C PHE A 68 -7.48 29.26 3.26
N GLY A 69 -8.22 29.78 4.25
CA GLY A 69 -8.94 31.05 4.15
C GLY A 69 -10.32 30.91 3.49
N PRO A 70 -10.94 32.03 3.07
CA PRO A 70 -12.34 32.06 2.64
C PRO A 70 -12.66 31.22 1.40
N ALA A 71 -11.65 30.91 0.58
CA ALA A 71 -11.80 30.08 -0.62
C ALA A 71 -11.80 28.57 -0.31
N SER A 72 -11.66 28.17 0.96
CA SER A 72 -11.71 26.78 1.39
C SER A 72 -13.06 26.14 1.05
N GLN A 73 -13.02 24.90 0.56
CA GLN A 73 -14.19 24.11 0.23
C GLN A 73 -14.07 22.73 0.85
N MET A 74 -15.18 22.15 1.29
CA MET A 74 -15.22 20.75 1.67
C MET A 74 -15.04 19.86 0.43
N GLU A 75 -14.16 18.88 0.49
CA GLU A 75 -14.06 17.85 -0.54
C GLU A 75 -15.13 16.79 -0.27
N MET A 76 -16.00 16.59 -1.27
CA MET A 76 -17.17 15.71 -1.18
C MET A 76 -16.91 14.34 -1.81
N GLU A 77 -15.82 14.20 -2.55
CA GLU A 77 -15.40 12.93 -3.14
C GLU A 77 -14.29 12.26 -2.30
N PRO A 78 -14.18 10.92 -2.30
CA PRO A 78 -12.96 10.24 -1.87
C PRO A 78 -11.72 10.86 -2.52
N LEU A 79 -10.63 10.99 -1.77
CA LEU A 79 -9.42 11.69 -2.24
C LEU A 79 -8.86 11.13 -3.54
N THR A 80 -8.97 9.81 -3.76
CA THR A 80 -8.52 9.19 -5.01
C THR A 80 -9.34 9.67 -6.22
N LEU A 81 -10.65 9.85 -6.06
CA LEU A 81 -11.52 10.40 -7.10
C LEU A 81 -11.28 11.90 -7.29
N ALA A 82 -11.15 12.64 -6.19
CA ALA A 82 -10.82 14.07 -6.22
C ALA A 82 -9.49 14.34 -6.93
N LEU A 83 -8.48 13.51 -6.66
CA LEU A 83 -7.16 13.61 -7.29
C LEU A 83 -7.27 13.33 -8.79
N ASN A 84 -7.98 12.27 -9.20
CA ASN A 84 -8.23 12.00 -10.62
C ASN A 84 -9.03 13.12 -11.32
N ARG A 85 -10.02 13.71 -10.64
CA ARG A 85 -10.79 14.85 -11.13
C ARG A 85 -9.90 16.06 -11.41
N GLU A 86 -9.04 16.43 -10.46
CA GLU A 86 -8.14 17.57 -10.64
C GLU A 86 -7.00 17.26 -11.62
N TRP A 87 -6.55 16.00 -11.68
CA TRP A 87 -5.59 15.54 -12.67
C TRP A 87 -6.09 15.76 -14.11
N GLN A 88 -7.37 15.53 -14.37
CA GLN A 88 -7.97 15.79 -15.69
C GLN A 88 -8.15 17.28 -16.01
N ARG A 89 -8.21 18.14 -14.99
CA ARG A 89 -8.43 19.60 -15.13
C ARG A 89 -7.15 20.40 -15.26
N LEU A 90 -6.03 19.84 -14.81
CA LEU A 90 -4.73 20.48 -14.77
C LEU A 90 -3.77 19.81 -15.74
N THR A 91 -2.89 20.59 -16.34
CA THR A 91 -1.63 20.04 -16.86
C THR A 91 -0.71 19.81 -15.66
N VAL A 92 -0.88 18.67 -15.01
CA VAL A 92 -0.12 18.30 -13.81
C VAL A 92 1.35 18.16 -14.18
N THR A 93 2.21 18.76 -13.36
CA THR A 93 3.66 18.62 -13.42
C THR A 93 4.23 18.01 -12.14
N GLU A 94 3.51 18.13 -11.02
CA GLU A 94 3.97 17.67 -9.72
C GLU A 94 2.80 17.22 -8.82
N LEU A 95 3.02 16.12 -8.10
CA LEU A 95 2.17 15.66 -6.99
C LEU A 95 3.03 15.54 -5.72
N ARG A 96 2.61 16.19 -4.64
CA ARG A 96 3.22 16.05 -3.31
C ARG A 96 2.22 15.40 -2.36
N ILE A 97 2.68 14.39 -1.65
CA ILE A 97 1.89 13.66 -0.66
C ILE A 97 2.60 13.72 0.68
N TYR A 98 1.90 14.24 1.68
CA TYR A 98 2.39 14.35 3.04
C TYR A 98 1.94 13.13 3.84
N LEU A 99 2.90 12.44 4.42
CA LEU A 99 2.73 11.19 5.16
C LEU A 99 3.00 11.41 6.65
N GLY A 100 2.30 10.66 7.49
CA GLY A 100 2.37 10.79 8.94
C GLY A 100 1.41 9.85 9.66
N GLY A 101 0.90 10.28 10.81
CA GLY A 101 0.01 9.46 11.64
C GLY A 101 0.78 8.40 12.44
N ASP A 102 0.05 7.38 12.89
CA ASP A 102 0.64 6.25 13.62
C ASP A 102 1.36 5.32 12.64
N VAL A 103 2.64 5.06 12.89
CA VAL A 103 3.45 4.15 12.08
C VAL A 103 2.93 2.71 12.12
N ALA A 104 2.15 2.32 13.14
CA ALA A 104 1.51 1.00 13.18
C ALA A 104 0.49 0.79 12.04
N ASP A 105 -0.04 1.87 11.46
CA ASP A 105 -0.99 1.83 10.35
C ASP A 105 -0.32 1.91 8.97
N TRP A 106 1.00 2.05 8.92
CA TRP A 106 1.72 2.15 7.66
C TRP A 106 1.85 0.77 7.00
N GLU A 107 1.22 0.62 5.84
CA GLU A 107 1.35 -0.52 4.94
C GLU A 107 1.73 -0.03 3.52
N PRO A 108 2.95 0.51 3.31
CA PRO A 108 3.34 1.15 2.05
C PRO A 108 3.12 0.32 0.79
N LEU A 109 3.41 -0.99 0.84
CA LEU A 109 3.20 -1.86 -0.32
C LEU A 109 1.72 -2.27 -0.50
N ALA A 110 0.87 -2.16 0.51
CA ALA A 110 -0.57 -2.38 0.36
C ALA A 110 -1.35 -1.06 0.22
N TRP A 111 -0.66 0.07 0.10
CA TRP A 111 -1.27 1.39 0.01
C TRP A 111 -2.18 1.50 -1.21
N ARG A 112 -3.41 1.97 -1.01
CA ARG A 112 -4.41 2.15 -2.08
C ARG A 112 -3.90 2.94 -3.28
N LEU A 113 -3.05 3.93 -3.04
CA LEU A 113 -2.56 4.83 -4.10
C LEU A 113 -1.39 4.22 -4.90
N ARG A 114 -0.83 3.07 -4.49
CA ARG A 114 0.36 2.48 -5.10
C ARG A 114 0.25 2.30 -6.62
N GLU A 115 -0.87 1.75 -7.09
CA GLU A 115 -1.08 1.50 -8.53
C GLU A 115 -1.23 2.80 -9.33
N ASP A 116 -1.90 3.81 -8.75
CA ASP A 116 -2.00 5.14 -9.35
C ASP A 116 -0.62 5.81 -9.45
N LEU A 117 0.20 5.73 -8.39
CA LEU A 117 1.58 6.24 -8.38
C LEU A 117 2.45 5.54 -9.43
N ALA A 118 2.33 4.21 -9.55
CA ALA A 118 3.06 3.44 -10.57
C ALA A 118 2.63 3.82 -11.99
N ARG A 119 1.34 4.07 -12.23
CA ARG A 119 0.84 4.58 -13.51
C ARG A 119 1.38 5.97 -13.81
N TRP A 120 1.47 6.85 -12.81
CA TRP A 120 1.99 8.20 -12.99
C TRP A 120 3.49 8.25 -13.28
N ARG A 121 4.26 7.26 -12.84
CA ARG A 121 5.67 7.09 -13.25
C ARG A 121 5.85 7.06 -14.77
N GLN A 122 4.84 6.59 -15.51
CA GLN A 122 4.86 6.53 -16.98
C GLN A 122 4.57 7.89 -17.64
N THR A 123 4.36 8.93 -16.85
CA THR A 123 4.13 10.31 -17.30
C THR A 123 5.32 11.20 -16.90
N ASN A 124 5.32 12.46 -17.35
CA ASN A 124 6.34 13.44 -16.95
C ASN A 124 6.07 14.11 -15.59
N VAL A 125 5.14 13.57 -14.79
CA VAL A 125 4.78 14.13 -13.48
C VAL A 125 5.78 13.66 -12.44
N VAL A 126 6.31 14.61 -11.67
CA VAL A 126 7.17 14.27 -10.53
C VAL A 126 6.32 14.03 -9.29
N VAL A 127 6.40 12.81 -8.77
CA VAL A 127 5.72 12.40 -7.53
C VAL A 127 6.69 12.53 -6.37
N ARG A 128 6.23 13.14 -5.28
CA ARG A 128 7.04 13.36 -4.07
C ARG A 128 6.28 12.95 -2.82
N LEU A 129 6.95 12.12 -2.02
CA LEU A 129 6.47 11.66 -0.73
C LEU A 129 7.26 12.38 0.37
N MET A 130 6.57 12.93 1.34
CA MET A 130 7.16 13.78 2.37
C MET A 130 6.72 13.29 3.75
N ALA A 131 7.67 13.08 4.66
CA ALA A 131 7.33 12.72 6.03
C ALA A 131 8.28 13.39 7.03
N PRO A 132 7.82 13.66 8.26
CA PRO A 132 8.70 14.13 9.33
C PRO A 132 9.81 13.13 9.65
N LEU A 133 10.98 13.64 10.03
CA LEU A 133 12.09 12.79 10.50
C LEU A 133 11.68 11.87 11.67
N THR A 134 10.78 12.34 12.55
CA THR A 134 10.25 11.56 13.67
C THR A 134 9.50 10.31 13.21
N VAL A 135 8.72 10.41 12.12
CA VAL A 135 8.00 9.29 11.53
C VAL A 135 9.00 8.25 11.01
N LEU A 136 10.01 8.68 10.22
CA LEU A 136 11.01 7.76 9.70
C LEU A 136 11.77 7.02 10.82
N LYS A 137 12.13 7.73 11.90
CA LYS A 137 12.79 7.13 13.07
C LYS A 137 11.96 6.02 13.72
N ASN A 138 10.64 6.18 13.75
CA ASN A 138 9.72 5.24 14.40
C ASN A 138 9.31 4.06 13.49
N LEU A 139 9.57 4.12 12.19
CA LEU A 139 9.29 3.00 11.29
C LEU A 139 10.16 1.78 11.59
N LYS A 140 9.53 0.60 11.59
CA LYS A 140 10.22 -0.69 11.67
C LYS A 140 11.07 -0.92 10.42
N ALA A 141 12.12 -1.73 10.55
CA ALA A 141 13.00 -2.06 9.43
C ALA A 141 12.26 -2.60 8.20
N SER A 142 11.27 -3.47 8.40
CA SER A 142 10.44 -4.01 7.31
C SER A 142 9.62 -2.93 6.60
N GLN A 143 9.10 -1.95 7.33
CA GLN A 143 8.33 -0.85 6.73
C GLN A 143 9.24 0.08 5.93
N ARG A 144 10.49 0.29 6.37
CA ARG A 144 11.48 1.02 5.58
C ARG A 144 11.87 0.28 4.30
N ASP A 145 12.01 -1.05 4.37
CA ASP A 145 12.24 -1.87 3.18
C ASP A 145 11.06 -1.77 2.19
N GLU A 146 9.82 -1.75 2.69
CA GLU A 146 8.60 -1.54 1.89
C GLU A 146 8.56 -0.15 1.24
N LEU A 147 8.95 0.90 1.96
CA LEU A 147 9.03 2.27 1.41
C LEU A 147 10.09 2.36 0.31
N ALA A 148 11.24 1.74 0.50
CA ALA A 148 12.29 1.71 -0.52
C ALA A 148 11.79 1.02 -1.80
N ALA A 149 11.06 -0.09 -1.68
CA ALA A 149 10.42 -0.76 -2.81
C ALA A 149 9.35 0.12 -3.47
N LEU A 150 8.46 0.74 -2.68
CA LEU A 150 7.46 1.68 -3.19
C LEU A 150 8.09 2.83 -3.99
N MET A 151 9.16 3.46 -3.48
CA MET A 151 9.90 4.50 -4.19
C MET A 151 10.44 4.00 -5.52
N ALA A 152 11.02 2.80 -5.54
CA ALA A 152 11.57 2.22 -6.76
C ALA A 152 10.49 1.91 -7.81
N TYR A 153 9.32 1.42 -7.39
CA TYR A 153 8.22 1.08 -8.29
C TYR A 153 7.53 2.30 -8.87
N THR A 154 7.39 3.34 -8.06
CA THR A 154 6.65 4.55 -8.42
C THR A 154 7.55 5.65 -8.97
N GLY A 155 8.87 5.55 -8.77
CA GLY A 155 9.81 6.63 -9.09
C GLY A 155 9.65 7.86 -8.18
N ALA A 156 8.88 7.73 -7.09
CA ALA A 156 8.62 8.83 -6.20
C ALA A 156 9.89 9.27 -5.47
N GLU A 157 10.09 10.58 -5.38
CA GLU A 157 11.15 11.16 -4.58
C GLU A 157 10.71 11.23 -3.12
N TRP A 158 11.58 10.85 -2.18
CA TRP A 158 11.29 10.96 -0.76
C TRP A 158 11.99 12.16 -0.15
N TYR A 159 11.27 12.95 0.64
CA TYR A 159 11.81 14.09 1.38
C TYR A 159 11.51 13.99 2.87
N LEU A 160 12.52 14.33 3.68
CA LEU A 160 12.38 14.53 5.11
C LEU A 160 12.00 15.97 5.41
N THR A 161 10.90 16.12 6.14
CA THR A 161 10.46 17.41 6.68
C THR A 161 10.91 17.54 8.14
N PRO A 162 11.15 18.77 8.64
CA PRO A 162 11.50 18.98 10.04
C PRO A 162 10.37 18.58 11.00
N ASP A 163 9.13 18.84 10.59
CA ASP A 163 7.92 18.51 11.34
C ASP A 163 6.75 18.24 10.38
N LEU A 164 5.60 17.88 10.93
CA LEU A 164 4.33 17.72 10.23
C LEU A 164 3.93 19.03 9.54
N ILE A 165 3.70 18.96 8.23
CA ILE A 165 3.27 20.11 7.45
C ILE A 165 1.77 20.33 7.64
N ARG A 166 1.39 21.58 7.89
CA ARG A 166 0.02 21.99 8.21
C ARG A 166 -0.53 22.96 7.17
N ALA A 167 -1.86 22.97 7.04
CA ALA A 167 -2.56 23.86 6.13
C ALA A 167 -2.56 25.30 6.66
N ALA A 168 -1.77 26.15 6.01
CA ALA A 168 -1.65 27.60 6.26
C ALA A 168 -1.65 27.96 7.77
N THR A 169 -2.62 28.75 8.24
CA THR A 169 -2.71 29.23 9.62
C THR A 169 -3.37 28.25 10.59
N SER A 170 -3.73 27.05 10.13
CA SER A 170 -4.46 26.06 10.94
C SER A 170 -3.53 25.03 11.58
N THR A 171 -4.05 24.31 12.58
CA THR A 171 -3.39 23.13 13.14
C THR A 171 -3.63 21.86 12.30
N ARG A 172 -4.37 21.94 11.19
CA ARG A 172 -4.75 20.77 10.41
C ARG A 172 -3.62 20.28 9.52
N PRO A 173 -3.39 18.96 9.42
CA PRO A 173 -2.35 18.43 8.56
C PRO A 173 -2.67 18.67 7.07
N LEU A 174 -1.66 19.10 6.33
CA LEU A 174 -1.70 19.06 4.88
C LEU A 174 -1.52 17.59 4.44
N ILE A 175 -2.28 17.14 3.43
CA ILE A 175 -2.23 15.75 2.96
C ILE A 175 -1.77 15.65 1.50
N LEU A 176 -2.22 16.56 0.63
CA LEU A 176 -1.90 16.54 -0.79
C LEU A 176 -1.68 17.96 -1.34
N GLU A 177 -0.76 18.06 -2.29
CA GLU A 177 -0.67 19.18 -3.22
C GLU A 177 -0.54 18.66 -4.64
N LEU A 178 -1.35 19.19 -5.54
CA LEU A 178 -1.27 18.91 -6.97
C LEU A 178 -0.94 20.22 -7.70
N GLY A 179 0.14 20.21 -8.48
CA GLY A 179 0.67 21.39 -9.17
C GLY A 179 0.70 21.22 -10.68
N GLY A 180 0.37 22.31 -11.37
CA GLY A 180 0.67 22.52 -12.79
C GLY A 180 1.34 23.89 -13.00
N ASN A 181 1.52 24.28 -14.26
CA ASN A 181 2.29 25.49 -14.62
C ASN A 181 1.73 26.81 -14.05
N ALA A 182 0.41 26.92 -13.93
CA ALA A 182 -0.26 28.16 -13.52
C ALA A 182 -1.36 27.93 -12.48
N ARG A 183 -1.52 26.71 -11.99
CA ARG A 183 -2.58 26.33 -11.06
C ARG A 183 -2.10 25.27 -10.10
N ARG A 184 -2.65 25.30 -8.90
CA ARG A 184 -2.39 24.32 -7.85
C ARG A 184 -3.65 24.03 -7.05
N VAL A 185 -3.69 22.84 -6.45
CA VAL A 185 -4.77 22.42 -5.58
C VAL A 185 -4.17 21.80 -4.33
N TYR A 186 -4.70 22.18 -3.17
CA TYR A 186 -4.32 21.65 -1.87
C TYR A 186 -5.45 20.84 -1.28
N TRP A 187 -5.10 19.84 -0.48
CA TRP A 187 -6.03 19.19 0.44
C TRP A 187 -5.42 19.12 1.84
N ALA A 188 -6.23 19.43 2.84
CA ALA A 188 -5.97 19.25 4.25
C ALA A 188 -6.92 18.20 4.83
N ALA A 189 -6.42 17.41 5.78
CA ALA A 189 -7.24 16.46 6.53
C ALA A 189 -7.66 17.05 7.87
N LYS A 190 -8.69 16.48 8.50
CA LYS A 190 -9.08 16.85 9.86
C LYS A 190 -8.05 16.35 10.88
N GLU A 191 -7.57 15.12 10.71
CA GLU A 191 -6.71 14.45 11.69
C GLU A 191 -5.51 13.80 11.00
N SER A 192 -4.41 13.63 11.74
CA SER A 192 -3.16 13.07 11.20
C SER A 192 -3.25 11.59 10.84
N SER A 193 -4.27 10.87 11.31
CA SER A 193 -4.54 9.48 10.93
C SER A 193 -4.77 9.31 9.43
N ALA A 194 -5.27 10.35 8.73
CA ALA A 194 -5.43 10.33 7.28
C ALA A 194 -4.11 10.32 6.50
N LEU A 195 -2.98 10.62 7.14
CA LEU A 195 -1.68 10.69 6.48
C LEU A 195 -0.95 9.34 6.40
N ALA A 196 -1.47 8.29 7.05
CA ALA A 196 -0.84 6.97 7.02
C ALA A 196 -1.09 6.30 5.65
N PRO A 197 -0.07 5.74 4.98
CA PRO A 197 -0.28 4.99 3.74
C PRO A 197 -0.85 3.60 4.06
N HIS A 198 -2.16 3.42 3.90
CA HIS A 198 -2.86 2.16 4.21
C HIS A 198 -3.81 1.71 3.08
N PRO A 199 -4.35 0.47 3.11
CA PRO A 199 -5.13 -0.09 1.98
C PRO A 199 -6.47 0.60 1.68
N THR A 200 -6.98 1.39 2.62
CA THR A 200 -8.24 2.14 2.49
C THR A 200 -8.01 3.66 2.45
N TRP A 201 -6.77 4.09 2.19
CA TRP A 201 -6.39 5.49 2.20
C TRP A 201 -7.23 6.33 1.24
N GLY A 202 -7.68 7.50 1.69
CA GLY A 202 -8.47 8.41 0.86
C GLY A 202 -9.91 7.98 0.60
N SER A 203 -10.36 6.83 1.14
CA SER A 203 -11.77 6.42 1.13
C SER A 203 -12.37 6.43 2.53
N GLY A 204 -13.39 7.26 2.76
CA GLY A 204 -14.15 7.29 4.02
C GLY A 204 -13.60 8.24 5.10
N GLU A 205 -14.04 8.01 6.34
CA GLU A 205 -13.97 8.94 7.49
C GLU A 205 -12.60 9.04 8.19
N MET A 206 -11.69 8.08 8.01
CA MET A 206 -10.41 8.04 8.75
C MET A 206 -9.60 9.33 8.55
N GLY A 207 -9.59 10.16 9.58
CA GLY A 207 -8.98 11.49 9.61
C GLY A 207 -9.60 12.54 8.68
N GLY A 208 -10.76 12.25 8.07
CA GLY A 208 -11.60 13.20 7.35
C GLY A 208 -12.50 14.04 8.27
N PRO A 209 -13.28 15.00 7.74
CA PRO A 209 -13.41 15.33 6.32
C PRO A 209 -12.18 16.05 5.77
N PHE A 210 -12.10 16.13 4.45
CA PHE A 210 -11.03 16.82 3.75
C PHE A 210 -11.49 18.20 3.29
N ILE A 211 -10.58 19.17 3.38
CA ILE A 211 -10.78 20.54 2.94
C ILE A 211 -9.83 20.80 1.79
N ARG A 212 -10.29 21.49 0.75
CA ARG A 212 -9.49 21.83 -0.41
C ARG A 212 -9.55 23.31 -0.76
N VAL A 213 -8.55 23.76 -1.51
CA VAL A 213 -8.56 25.04 -2.21
C VAL A 213 -7.88 24.88 -3.55
N ALA A 214 -8.34 25.62 -4.56
CA ALA A 214 -7.67 25.72 -5.86
C ALA A 214 -7.23 27.16 -6.08
N GLU A 215 -5.99 27.35 -6.52
CA GLU A 215 -5.38 28.67 -6.69
C GLU A 215 -4.73 28.81 -8.07
N ALA A 216 -4.74 30.03 -8.60
CA ALA A 216 -4.20 30.36 -9.93
C ALA A 216 -2.69 30.70 -9.87
N GLN A 217 -1.89 29.81 -9.29
CA GLN A 217 -0.44 29.93 -9.22
C GLN A 217 0.22 28.53 -9.14
N PRO A 218 1.50 28.36 -9.53
CA PRO A 218 2.19 27.09 -9.41
C PRO A 218 2.53 26.75 -7.95
N LEU A 219 2.91 25.49 -7.70
CA LEU A 219 3.44 25.07 -6.39
C LEU A 219 4.74 25.83 -6.07
N PRO A 220 4.95 26.21 -4.80
CA PRO A 220 6.22 26.80 -4.38
C PRO A 220 7.33 25.74 -4.48
N PRO A 221 8.61 26.13 -4.69
CA PRO A 221 9.71 25.18 -4.67
C PRO A 221 9.83 24.50 -3.30
N ILE A 222 10.39 23.28 -3.29
CA ILE A 222 10.66 22.57 -2.04
C ILE A 222 11.76 23.31 -1.28
N PRO A 223 11.61 23.52 0.04
CA PRO A 223 12.64 24.13 0.85
C PRO A 223 13.97 23.38 0.74
N GLN A 224 15.06 24.11 0.51
CA GLN A 224 16.42 23.52 0.39
C GLN A 224 16.88 22.79 1.66
N SER A 225 16.28 23.12 2.82
CA SER A 225 16.54 22.45 4.09
C SER A 225 15.96 21.04 4.19
N TRP A 226 15.06 20.65 3.27
CA TRP A 226 14.47 19.33 3.28
C TRP A 226 15.41 18.33 2.61
N GLN A 227 15.76 17.27 3.33
CA GLN A 227 16.69 16.26 2.83
C GLN A 227 15.95 15.28 1.92
N ARG A 228 16.42 15.11 0.69
CA ARG A 228 16.00 14.03 -0.19
C ARG A 228 16.68 12.72 0.22
N LEU A 229 15.91 11.64 0.31
CA LEU A 229 16.43 10.29 0.53
C LEU A 229 16.40 9.46 -0.75
N THR A 230 17.37 8.54 -0.83
CA THR A 230 17.46 7.45 -1.80
C THR A 230 16.85 6.17 -1.22
N PRO A 231 16.47 5.19 -2.06
CA PRO A 231 16.01 3.88 -1.56
C PRO A 231 17.01 3.16 -0.67
N ASP A 232 18.32 3.33 -0.91
CA ASP A 232 19.38 2.67 -0.11
C ASP A 232 19.50 3.25 1.30
N GLU A 233 19.27 4.55 1.47
CA GLU A 233 19.25 5.19 2.80
C GLU A 233 18.10 4.70 3.68
N LEU A 234 17.03 4.15 3.09
CA LEU A 234 15.94 3.49 3.81
C LEU A 234 16.29 2.05 4.22
N ARG A 235 17.36 1.46 3.66
CA ARG A 235 17.81 0.10 3.95
C ARG A 235 19.21 0.09 4.58
N PRO A 236 19.35 0.54 5.84
CA PRO A 236 20.64 0.40 6.51
C PRO A 236 21.03 -1.07 6.62
N ALA A 237 22.34 -1.34 6.56
CA ALA A 237 22.89 -2.67 6.77
C ALA A 237 22.41 -3.26 8.11
N LYS A 238 22.09 -4.55 8.12
CA LYS A 238 21.51 -5.24 9.27
C LYS A 238 22.55 -6.20 9.84
N PRO A 239 23.22 -5.85 10.96
CA PRO A 239 24.23 -6.70 11.56
C PRO A 239 23.71 -8.12 11.81
N GLY A 240 24.48 -9.14 11.46
CA GLY A 240 24.12 -10.55 11.65
C GLY A 240 23.20 -11.15 10.57
N PHE A 241 22.74 -10.36 9.60
CA PHE A 241 22.00 -10.86 8.45
C PHE A 241 22.86 -10.86 7.19
N ILE A 242 22.79 -11.97 6.44
CA ILE A 242 23.25 -12.02 5.06
C ILE A 242 22.11 -11.50 4.18
N ALA A 243 22.36 -10.44 3.43
CA ALA A 243 21.41 -9.89 2.48
C ALA A 243 21.61 -10.53 1.10
N LEU A 244 20.55 -11.14 0.58
CA LEU A 244 20.47 -11.68 -0.77
C LEU A 244 19.67 -10.71 -1.63
N THR A 245 20.28 -10.21 -2.70
CA THR A 245 19.61 -9.40 -3.72
C THR A 245 19.10 -10.31 -4.83
N ILE A 246 17.80 -10.30 -5.08
CA ILE A 246 17.13 -11.22 -6.00
C ILE A 246 16.41 -10.42 -7.09
N THR A 247 16.87 -10.55 -8.33
CA THR A 247 16.21 -9.98 -9.50
C THR A 247 15.46 -11.06 -10.27
N ASP A 248 16.20 -11.90 -10.98
CA ASP A 248 15.72 -12.92 -11.90
C ASP A 248 16.11 -14.35 -11.45
N ASN A 249 16.89 -14.47 -10.37
CA ASN A 249 17.43 -15.74 -9.89
C ASN A 249 16.33 -16.79 -9.58
N LEU A 250 15.13 -16.34 -9.23
CA LEU A 250 13.99 -17.20 -8.89
C LEU A 250 12.93 -17.30 -10.00
N ASN A 251 13.17 -16.70 -11.16
CA ASN A 251 12.28 -16.79 -12.32
C ASN A 251 12.19 -18.22 -12.83
N GLY A 252 11.06 -18.56 -13.46
CA GLY A 252 10.82 -19.90 -13.97
C GLY A 252 9.44 -20.42 -13.61
N LEU A 253 9.25 -21.74 -13.69
CA LEU A 253 7.98 -22.35 -13.31
C LEU A 253 7.79 -22.27 -11.78
N SER A 254 6.56 -22.02 -11.35
CA SER A 254 6.15 -21.96 -9.94
C SER A 254 6.46 -23.25 -9.20
N LEU A 255 6.34 -24.41 -9.86
CA LEU A 255 6.59 -25.74 -9.29
C LEU A 255 8.03 -25.95 -8.81
N THR A 256 9.00 -25.27 -9.44
CA THR A 256 10.43 -25.40 -9.10
C THR A 256 10.94 -24.18 -8.32
N PHE A 257 10.04 -23.33 -7.83
CA PHE A 257 10.39 -22.13 -7.08
C PHE A 257 11.21 -22.45 -5.82
N GLY A 258 10.77 -23.44 -5.03
CA GLY A 258 11.47 -23.83 -3.81
C GLY A 258 12.88 -24.35 -4.04
N GLU A 259 13.07 -25.19 -5.06
CA GLU A 259 14.40 -25.71 -5.43
C GLU A 259 15.38 -24.58 -5.74
N ARG A 260 14.95 -23.60 -6.56
CA ARG A 260 15.76 -22.42 -6.88
C ARG A 260 16.04 -21.58 -5.63
N ALA A 261 15.02 -21.34 -4.81
CA ALA A 261 15.12 -20.54 -3.60
C ALA A 261 16.12 -21.13 -2.59
N TRP A 262 16.01 -22.43 -2.29
CA TRP A 262 16.93 -23.07 -1.35
C TRP A 262 18.33 -23.24 -1.92
N THR A 263 18.47 -23.48 -3.22
CA THR A 263 19.78 -23.48 -3.89
C THR A 263 20.47 -22.14 -3.75
N LEU A 264 19.74 -21.03 -3.94
CA LEU A 264 20.28 -19.69 -3.77
C LEU A 264 20.67 -19.43 -2.30
N LEU A 265 19.79 -19.76 -1.36
CA LEU A 265 20.01 -19.57 0.07
C LEU A 265 21.22 -20.34 0.58
N LYS A 266 21.35 -21.64 0.28
CA LYS A 266 22.50 -22.44 0.74
C LYS A 266 23.83 -21.93 0.20
N ASN A 267 23.84 -21.44 -1.05
CA ASN A 267 25.06 -20.97 -1.70
C ASN A 267 25.56 -19.67 -1.08
N GLN A 268 24.67 -18.82 -0.58
CA GLN A 268 25.02 -17.54 0.05
C GLN A 268 25.08 -17.62 1.57
N ALA A 269 24.54 -18.69 2.17
CA ALA A 269 24.41 -18.84 3.60
C ALA A 269 25.00 -20.20 4.08
N PRO A 270 26.32 -20.28 4.36
CA PRO A 270 27.00 -21.51 4.78
C PRO A 270 26.43 -22.18 6.05
N GLY A 271 26.19 -21.42 7.13
CA GLY A 271 25.60 -21.97 8.36
C GLY A 271 24.18 -22.53 8.20
N LEU A 272 23.41 -22.03 7.22
CA LEU A 272 22.13 -22.64 6.85
C LEU A 272 22.35 -23.91 6.03
N ALA A 273 23.33 -23.92 5.12
CA ALA A 273 23.66 -25.10 4.34
C ALA A 273 24.08 -26.29 5.24
N GLU A 274 24.96 -26.05 6.23
CA GLU A 274 25.39 -27.05 7.22
C GLU A 274 24.18 -27.63 7.97
N ARG A 275 23.21 -26.78 8.36
CA ARG A 275 21.98 -27.22 9.02
C ARG A 275 21.12 -28.13 8.15
N LEU A 276 20.88 -27.73 6.91
CA LEU A 276 20.05 -28.49 5.98
C LEU A 276 20.68 -29.84 5.60
N GLN A 277 22.00 -29.94 5.64
CA GLN A 277 22.73 -31.18 5.35
C GLN A 277 22.98 -32.05 6.59
N GLY A 278 22.78 -31.51 7.79
CA GLY A 278 23.04 -32.22 9.05
C GLY A 278 21.91 -33.18 9.45
N ASP A 279 22.18 -33.98 10.48
CA ASP A 279 21.26 -35.03 10.96
C ASP A 279 20.23 -34.51 11.96
N ALA A 280 20.39 -33.29 12.50
CA ALA A 280 19.45 -32.71 13.43
C ALA A 280 18.10 -32.47 12.74
N PRO A 281 16.99 -33.08 13.18
CA PRO A 281 15.71 -32.90 12.50
C PRO A 281 15.16 -31.48 12.65
N LEU A 282 14.53 -30.98 11.58
CA LEU A 282 13.74 -29.76 11.62
C LEU A 282 12.41 -30.03 12.33
N THR A 283 12.25 -29.44 13.51
CA THR A 283 11.08 -29.69 14.37
C THR A 283 9.92 -28.74 14.09
N ALA A 284 10.22 -27.50 13.71
CA ALA A 284 9.18 -26.52 13.42
C ALA A 284 9.60 -25.54 12.32
N VAL A 285 8.60 -25.15 11.52
CA VAL A 285 8.67 -24.05 10.56
C VAL A 285 7.52 -23.09 10.86
N HIS A 286 7.84 -21.81 11.02
CA HIS A 286 6.87 -20.75 11.23
C HIS A 286 7.03 -19.69 10.15
N TYR A 287 5.95 -19.42 9.43
CA TYR A 287 5.90 -18.33 8.45
C TYR A 287 4.86 -17.29 8.86
N ALA A 288 5.29 -16.06 9.06
CA ALA A 288 4.41 -14.93 9.36
C ALA A 288 4.42 -13.94 8.20
N ASP A 289 3.26 -13.70 7.60
CA ASP A 289 3.09 -12.68 6.55
C ASP A 289 1.61 -12.24 6.50
N ARG A 290 1.38 -10.99 6.93
CA ARG A 290 0.05 -10.37 6.95
C ARG A 290 -0.56 -10.12 5.56
N TYR A 291 0.22 -10.28 4.49
CA TYR A 291 -0.16 -10.01 3.10
C TYR A 291 -0.38 -11.27 2.27
N LEU A 292 -0.44 -12.47 2.89
CA LEU A 292 -0.81 -13.71 2.20
C LEU A 292 -2.30 -13.74 1.85
N ARG A 293 -2.63 -13.27 0.64
CA ARG A 293 -4.02 -13.03 0.22
C ARG A 293 -4.44 -13.74 -1.06
N SER A 294 -3.50 -14.13 -1.92
CA SER A 294 -3.78 -14.70 -3.25
C SER A 294 -3.34 -16.16 -3.39
N PRO A 295 -3.99 -16.95 -4.27
CA PRO A 295 -3.59 -18.32 -4.57
C PRO A 295 -2.13 -18.47 -4.99
N LEU A 296 -1.61 -17.52 -5.78
CA LEU A 296 -0.22 -17.51 -6.22
C LEU A 296 0.75 -17.39 -5.04
N ALA A 297 0.48 -16.52 -4.06
CA ALA A 297 1.36 -16.38 -2.90
C ALA A 297 1.45 -17.69 -2.11
N PHE A 298 0.32 -18.39 -1.91
CA PHE A 298 0.30 -19.69 -1.26
C PHE A 298 0.94 -20.79 -2.11
N LEU A 299 0.81 -20.72 -3.44
CA LEU A 299 1.52 -21.62 -4.34
C LEU A 299 3.03 -21.50 -4.16
N LEU A 300 3.57 -20.28 -4.12
CA LEU A 300 4.99 -20.05 -3.92
C LEU A 300 5.46 -20.43 -2.52
N LEU A 301 4.66 -20.14 -1.48
CA LEU A 301 4.94 -20.59 -0.12
C LEU A 301 4.97 -22.12 -0.02
N HIS A 302 3.97 -22.82 -0.58
CA HIS A 302 3.92 -24.28 -0.57
C HIS A 302 5.17 -24.85 -1.25
N ASN A 303 5.51 -24.36 -2.45
CA ASN A 303 6.69 -24.83 -3.18
C ASN A 303 7.99 -24.51 -2.43
N LEU A 304 8.08 -23.35 -1.75
CA LEU A 304 9.21 -23.04 -0.88
C LEU A 304 9.33 -24.07 0.25
N LEU A 305 8.24 -24.38 0.95
CA LEU A 305 8.26 -25.36 2.03
C LEU A 305 8.54 -26.78 1.55
N GLU A 306 7.94 -27.18 0.43
CA GLU A 306 8.19 -28.47 -0.23
C GLU A 306 9.66 -28.62 -0.64
N GLY A 307 10.29 -27.55 -1.14
CA GLY A 307 11.71 -27.55 -1.46
C GLY A 307 12.63 -27.84 -0.27
N LEU A 308 12.19 -27.63 0.98
CA LEU A 308 12.94 -28.06 2.17
C LEU A 308 12.97 -29.58 2.33
N SER A 309 12.00 -30.31 1.78
CA SER A 309 11.93 -31.77 1.94
C SER A 309 13.04 -32.52 1.18
N TYR A 310 13.72 -31.84 0.25
CA TYR A 310 14.88 -32.39 -0.47
C TYR A 310 16.17 -32.45 0.36
N TYR A 311 16.15 -31.95 1.61
CA TYR A 311 17.33 -31.88 2.48
C TYR A 311 17.17 -32.80 3.68
N ALA A 312 18.26 -33.45 4.11
CA ALA A 312 18.25 -34.41 5.22
C ALA A 312 17.84 -33.76 6.57
N GLY A 313 18.41 -32.59 6.87
CA GLY A 313 18.02 -31.73 8.00
C GLY A 313 16.85 -30.80 7.67
N GLY A 314 16.13 -31.10 6.60
CA GLY A 314 15.03 -30.33 6.07
C GLY A 314 13.67 -30.76 6.62
N LEU A 315 12.63 -30.38 5.91
CA LEU A 315 11.25 -30.55 6.33
C LEU A 315 10.77 -31.99 6.10
N THR A 316 10.01 -32.52 7.06
CA THR A 316 9.39 -33.86 6.97
C THR A 316 7.91 -33.79 7.36
N SER A 317 7.17 -34.89 7.21
CA SER A 317 5.76 -34.97 7.67
C SER A 317 5.61 -34.85 9.20
N ALA A 318 6.68 -35.06 9.97
CA ALA A 318 6.71 -34.88 11.42
C ALA A 318 6.98 -33.42 11.85
N THR A 319 7.44 -32.56 10.93
CA THR A 319 7.72 -31.15 11.21
C THR A 319 6.41 -30.39 11.44
N VAL A 320 6.35 -29.60 12.51
CA VAL A 320 5.22 -28.70 12.75
C VAL A 320 5.34 -27.50 11.81
N VAL A 321 4.30 -27.23 11.02
CA VAL A 321 4.29 -26.09 10.10
C VAL A 321 3.19 -25.13 10.53
N GLN A 322 3.55 -23.88 10.82
CA GLN A 322 2.61 -22.84 11.23
C GLN A 322 2.66 -21.66 10.25
N VAL A 323 1.48 -21.18 9.84
CA VAL A 323 1.32 -19.96 9.05
C VAL A 323 0.44 -18.96 9.80
N ASP A 324 0.98 -17.75 9.99
CA ASP A 324 0.27 -16.61 10.58
C ASP A 324 0.01 -15.54 9.51
N THR A 325 -1.26 -15.20 9.29
CA THR A 325 -1.66 -14.19 8.30
C THR A 325 -2.82 -13.32 8.79
N ALA A 326 -3.02 -12.17 8.15
CA ALA A 326 -4.12 -11.28 8.49
C ALA A 326 -5.45 -11.83 7.97
N ARG A 327 -6.52 -11.52 8.72
CA ARG A 327 -7.89 -11.67 8.23
C ARG A 327 -8.08 -10.87 6.93
N LEU A 328 -8.82 -11.45 5.98
CA LEU A 328 -9.14 -10.73 4.75
C LEU A 328 -10.13 -9.61 5.02
N ASN A 329 -9.70 -8.39 4.69
CA ASN A 329 -10.61 -7.27 4.56
C ASN A 329 -11.13 -7.22 3.12
N ARG A 330 -12.45 -7.11 2.97
CA ARG A 330 -13.12 -7.03 1.67
C ARG A 330 -12.88 -5.66 1.04
N LEU A 331 -11.78 -5.52 0.31
CA LEU A 331 -11.36 -4.26 -0.31
C LEU A 331 -11.85 -4.12 -1.77
N ALA A 332 -11.93 -5.22 -2.51
CA ALA A 332 -12.31 -5.22 -3.93
C ALA A 332 -13.82 -5.50 -4.12
N THR A 333 -14.42 -4.75 -5.04
CA THR A 333 -15.81 -4.95 -5.47
C THR A 333 -15.93 -5.95 -6.62
N GLU A 334 -14.87 -6.12 -7.41
CA GLU A 334 -14.86 -7.03 -8.56
C GLU A 334 -14.64 -8.49 -8.13
N PRO A 335 -15.31 -9.45 -8.80
CA PRO A 335 -15.11 -10.87 -8.51
C PRO A 335 -13.70 -11.33 -8.92
N PRO A 336 -12.97 -12.06 -8.05
CA PRO A 336 -11.65 -12.57 -8.36
C PRO A 336 -11.77 -13.73 -9.37
N ARG A 337 -10.81 -13.83 -10.29
CA ARG A 337 -10.82 -14.85 -11.36
C ARG A 337 -9.44 -15.41 -11.71
N LEU A 338 -8.35 -14.76 -11.28
CA LEU A 338 -6.98 -15.13 -11.62
C LEU A 338 -6.19 -15.57 -10.38
N LEU A 339 -5.16 -16.40 -10.54
CA LEU A 339 -4.31 -16.90 -9.45
C LEU A 339 -3.69 -15.79 -8.58
N PHE A 340 -3.49 -14.60 -9.13
CA PHE A 340 -2.93 -13.46 -8.40
C PHE A 340 -4.00 -12.51 -7.83
N HIS A 341 -5.30 -12.79 -8.03
CA HIS A 341 -6.36 -12.08 -7.32
C HIS A 341 -6.48 -12.61 -5.89
N ASP A 342 -6.89 -11.75 -4.97
CA ASP A 342 -7.15 -12.16 -3.60
C ASP A 342 -8.43 -12.98 -3.48
N TRP A 343 -8.48 -13.92 -2.53
CA TRP A 343 -9.78 -14.43 -2.07
C TRP A 343 -10.63 -13.28 -1.53
N ARG A 344 -11.95 -13.41 -1.69
CA ARG A 344 -12.92 -12.46 -1.11
C ARG A 344 -13.36 -12.86 0.29
N ASP A 345 -13.46 -14.16 0.52
CA ASP A 345 -13.89 -14.73 1.78
C ASP A 345 -12.71 -15.38 2.52
N GLY A 346 -12.56 -15.05 3.80
CA GLY A 346 -11.47 -15.55 4.63
C GLY A 346 -11.61 -17.04 4.97
N GLU A 347 -12.84 -17.52 5.08
CA GLU A 347 -13.14 -18.92 5.38
C GLU A 347 -12.85 -19.82 4.18
N ASP A 348 -13.20 -19.40 2.96
CA ASP A 348 -12.83 -20.12 1.73
C ASP A 348 -11.30 -20.26 1.61
N ARG A 349 -10.57 -19.15 1.81
CA ARG A 349 -9.10 -19.16 1.83
C ARG A 349 -8.59 -20.14 2.88
N ARG A 350 -9.08 -20.04 4.12
CA ARG A 350 -8.64 -20.88 5.23
C ARG A 350 -8.87 -22.37 4.93
N GLN A 351 -10.07 -22.75 4.50
CA GLN A 351 -10.42 -24.15 4.23
C GLN A 351 -9.56 -24.75 3.12
N VAL A 352 -9.32 -23.99 2.04
CA VAL A 352 -8.46 -24.43 0.93
C VAL A 352 -7.03 -24.63 1.40
N ILE A 353 -6.46 -23.66 2.12
CA ILE A 353 -5.06 -23.73 2.54
C ILE A 353 -4.85 -24.78 3.63
N GLU A 354 -5.71 -24.83 4.66
CA GLU A 354 -5.60 -25.85 5.70
C GLU A 354 -5.73 -27.26 5.15
N SER A 355 -6.70 -27.50 4.26
CA SER A 355 -6.90 -28.82 3.66
C SER A 355 -5.72 -29.21 2.79
N TRP A 356 -5.21 -28.29 1.97
CA TRP A 356 -4.07 -28.57 1.10
C TRP A 356 -2.77 -28.79 1.88
N PHE A 357 -2.43 -27.91 2.82
CA PHE A 357 -1.17 -27.99 3.57
C PHE A 357 -1.14 -29.22 4.49
N ARG A 358 -2.27 -29.65 5.05
CA ARG A 358 -2.34 -30.84 5.92
C ARG A 358 -2.08 -32.16 5.19
N GLU A 359 -2.25 -32.21 3.88
CA GLU A 359 -1.92 -33.40 3.09
C GLU A 359 -0.41 -33.67 3.06
N SER A 360 0.39 -32.60 2.96
CA SER A 360 1.85 -32.66 3.00
C SER A 360 2.37 -32.68 4.45
N TRP A 361 1.70 -31.95 5.34
CA TRP A 361 2.14 -31.66 6.71
C TRP A 361 0.99 -31.86 7.71
N PRO A 362 0.78 -33.09 8.23
CA PRO A 362 -0.36 -33.39 9.12
C PRO A 362 -0.46 -32.48 10.35
N ALA A 363 0.68 -31.97 10.85
CA ALA A 363 0.76 -31.03 11.98
C ALA A 363 0.69 -29.55 11.55
N PHE A 364 0.02 -29.24 10.42
CA PHE A 364 -0.15 -27.86 9.95
C PHE A 364 -1.11 -27.06 10.83
N ALA A 365 -0.65 -25.89 11.29
CA ALA A 365 -1.39 -24.92 12.08
C ALA A 365 -1.62 -23.62 11.28
N TRP A 366 -2.87 -23.18 11.27
CA TRP A 366 -3.28 -21.92 10.68
C TRP A 366 -3.66 -20.92 11.76
N HIS A 367 -3.14 -19.70 11.68
CA HIS A 367 -3.49 -18.62 12.58
C HIS A 367 -3.87 -17.34 11.82
N GLU A 368 -5.03 -16.78 12.17
CA GLU A 368 -5.52 -15.53 11.63
C GLU A 368 -5.78 -14.49 12.71
N ALA A 369 -5.19 -13.31 12.52
CA ALA A 369 -5.29 -12.20 13.46
C ALA A 369 -5.58 -10.87 12.76
N ALA A 370 -5.84 -9.80 13.51
CA ALA A 370 -5.93 -8.47 12.93
C ALA A 370 -4.54 -8.04 12.40
N SER A 371 -4.48 -7.23 11.32
CA SER A 371 -3.20 -6.78 10.73
C SER A 371 -2.25 -6.16 11.77
N ARG A 372 -2.80 -5.39 12.73
CA ARG A 372 -2.03 -4.74 13.81
C ARG A 372 -1.44 -5.71 14.85
N GLU A 373 -2.01 -6.91 14.97
CA GLU A 373 -1.54 -7.94 15.91
C GLU A 373 -0.39 -8.77 15.30
N LEU A 374 -0.17 -8.66 13.99
CA LEU A 374 0.86 -9.40 13.27
C LEU A 374 2.10 -8.54 13.03
N PRO A 375 3.29 -9.14 12.82
CA PRO A 375 4.47 -8.39 12.38
C PRO A 375 4.28 -7.81 10.97
N HIS A 376 4.94 -6.67 10.68
CA HIS A 376 5.05 -6.16 9.29
C HIS A 376 6.11 -6.95 8.52
N ALA A 377 7.11 -7.49 9.24
CA ALA A 377 8.14 -8.33 8.65
C ALA A 377 7.50 -9.63 8.17
N ARG A 378 7.78 -9.99 6.91
CA ARG A 378 7.41 -11.26 6.32
C ARG A 378 8.56 -12.21 6.58
N GLU A 379 8.36 -13.21 7.42
CA GLU A 379 9.46 -13.93 8.04
C GLU A 379 9.21 -15.44 8.08
N LEU A 380 10.20 -16.20 7.61
CA LEU A 380 10.28 -17.66 7.73
C LEU A 380 11.29 -18.01 8.83
N THR A 381 10.84 -18.69 9.86
CA THR A 381 11.68 -19.18 10.95
C THR A 381 11.75 -20.71 10.92
N LEU A 382 12.96 -21.24 10.91
CA LEU A 382 13.27 -22.67 10.97
C LEU A 382 13.84 -23.00 12.35
N ILE A 383 13.35 -24.07 12.98
CA ILE A 383 13.75 -24.50 14.33
C ILE A 383 14.10 -25.98 14.32
N TRP A 384 15.34 -26.29 14.68
CA TRP A 384 15.84 -27.67 14.79
C TRP A 384 15.74 -28.21 16.22
N SER A 385 15.78 -29.53 16.34
CA SER A 385 15.70 -30.27 17.61
C SER A 385 16.76 -29.88 18.65
N ASP A 386 17.93 -29.39 18.22
CA ASP A 386 19.00 -28.90 19.10
C ASP A 386 18.79 -27.43 19.55
N GLY A 387 17.64 -26.84 19.24
CA GLY A 387 17.24 -25.50 19.64
C GLY A 387 17.79 -24.38 18.76
N LYS A 388 18.65 -24.68 17.77
CA LYS A 388 19.16 -23.68 16.83
C LYS A 388 18.06 -23.20 15.90
N ARG A 389 18.18 -21.95 15.46
CA ARG A 389 17.18 -21.25 14.65
C ARG A 389 17.82 -20.56 13.46
N CYS A 390 17.09 -20.50 12.36
CA CYS A 390 17.41 -19.70 11.20
C CYS A 390 16.19 -18.85 10.86
N THR A 391 16.41 -17.57 10.59
CA THR A 391 15.33 -16.63 10.27
C THR A 391 15.61 -15.99 8.92
N ILE A 392 14.65 -16.10 7.99
CA ILE A 392 14.73 -15.52 6.66
C ILE A 392 13.61 -14.49 6.54
N ARG A 393 13.97 -13.20 6.49
CA ARG A 393 13.01 -12.12 6.25
C ARG A 393 12.95 -11.77 4.77
N LEU A 394 11.75 -11.78 4.20
CA LEU A 394 11.48 -11.38 2.83
C LEU A 394 10.94 -9.94 2.88
N ASP A 395 11.61 -8.99 2.23
CA ASP A 395 11.17 -7.60 2.29
C ASP A 395 9.80 -7.37 1.63
N GLN A 396 9.52 -8.08 0.55
CA GLN A 396 8.28 -7.97 -0.23
C GLN A 396 7.43 -9.24 -0.21
N GLY A 397 7.92 -10.31 0.41
CA GLY A 397 7.25 -11.60 0.44
C GLY A 397 7.07 -12.19 -0.95
N PHE A 398 6.02 -12.99 -1.11
CA PHE A 398 5.70 -13.60 -2.40
C PHE A 398 4.96 -12.66 -3.37
N GLY A 399 4.56 -11.47 -2.91
CA GLY A 399 3.91 -10.46 -3.75
C GLY A 399 4.85 -9.79 -4.77
N TYR A 400 6.15 -10.08 -4.71
CA TYR A 400 7.13 -9.61 -5.69
C TYR A 400 6.95 -10.30 -7.06
N TRP A 401 6.50 -11.55 -7.08
CA TRP A 401 6.32 -12.33 -8.30
C TRP A 401 4.89 -12.27 -8.82
N GLY A 402 4.76 -12.21 -10.14
CA GLY A 402 3.50 -12.29 -10.86
C GLY A 402 3.60 -13.22 -12.06
N ALA A 403 2.51 -13.26 -12.84
CA ALA A 403 2.49 -13.91 -14.14
C ALA A 403 3.00 -12.93 -15.22
N PRO A 404 3.67 -13.41 -16.27
CA PRO A 404 4.04 -12.57 -17.40
C PRO A 404 2.85 -11.83 -18.02
N PRO A 405 3.06 -10.65 -18.61
CA PRO A 405 2.01 -9.89 -19.27
C PRO A 405 1.20 -10.75 -20.25
N ARG A 406 -0.12 -10.52 -20.30
CA ARG A 406 -1.10 -11.26 -21.14
C ARG A 406 -1.30 -12.73 -20.76
N THR A 407 -0.73 -13.18 -19.65
CA THR A 407 -1.10 -14.47 -19.05
C THR A 407 -2.34 -14.28 -18.18
N HIS A 408 -3.36 -15.12 -18.38
CA HIS A 408 -4.59 -15.11 -17.59
C HIS A 408 -4.75 -16.45 -16.86
N PRO A 409 -3.98 -16.70 -15.79
CA PRO A 409 -4.03 -17.97 -15.09
C PRO A 409 -5.30 -18.03 -14.25
N GLU A 410 -6.38 -18.57 -14.82
CA GLU A 410 -7.67 -18.66 -14.14
C GLU A 410 -7.61 -19.50 -12.87
N PHE A 411 -8.38 -19.07 -11.87
CA PHE A 411 -8.53 -19.75 -10.59
C PHE A 411 -10.01 -19.82 -10.18
N PRO A 412 -10.51 -21.01 -9.77
CA PRO A 412 -11.93 -21.26 -9.55
C PRO A 412 -12.38 -20.87 -8.13
N PHE A 413 -12.39 -19.57 -7.80
CA PHE A 413 -12.69 -19.07 -6.45
C PHE A 413 -14.05 -19.51 -5.90
N ASP A 414 -15.07 -19.60 -6.75
CA ASP A 414 -16.45 -19.94 -6.35
C ASP A 414 -16.74 -21.45 -6.38
N ASN A 415 -15.72 -22.29 -6.62
CA ASN A 415 -15.87 -23.75 -6.63
C ASN A 415 -15.47 -24.37 -5.28
N GLU A 416 -15.94 -25.60 -5.06
CA GLU A 416 -15.60 -26.43 -3.89
C GLU A 416 -14.09 -26.50 -3.64
N VAL A 417 -13.73 -26.61 -2.36
CA VAL A 417 -12.35 -26.68 -1.85
C VAL A 417 -11.48 -27.63 -2.67
N THR A 418 -11.95 -28.86 -2.93
CA THR A 418 -11.21 -29.87 -3.70
C THR A 418 -10.84 -29.41 -5.12
N ARG A 419 -11.71 -28.64 -5.78
CA ARG A 419 -11.46 -28.12 -7.13
C ARG A 419 -10.39 -27.02 -7.11
N GLN A 420 -10.43 -26.14 -6.11
CA GLN A 420 -9.40 -25.11 -5.88
C GLN A 420 -8.04 -25.75 -5.61
N ILE A 421 -7.97 -26.75 -4.73
CA ILE A 421 -6.73 -27.49 -4.43
C ILE A 421 -6.19 -28.21 -5.66
N SER A 422 -7.05 -28.91 -6.43
CA SER A 422 -6.64 -29.55 -7.67
C SER A 422 -6.05 -28.55 -8.67
N ARG A 423 -6.59 -27.32 -8.73
CA ARG A 423 -6.04 -26.26 -9.58
C ARG A 423 -4.67 -25.78 -9.11
N LEU A 424 -4.46 -25.63 -7.79
CA LEU A 424 -3.17 -25.26 -7.20
C LEU A 424 -2.09 -26.29 -7.51
N ARG A 425 -2.38 -27.59 -7.33
CA ARG A 425 -1.42 -28.67 -7.64
C ARG A 425 -1.01 -28.71 -9.11
N GLN A 426 -1.96 -28.44 -10.00
CA GLN A 426 -1.73 -28.44 -11.45
C GLN A 426 -1.13 -27.12 -11.95
N ALA A 427 -0.99 -26.10 -11.09
CA ALA A 427 -0.49 -24.80 -11.49
C ALA A 427 1.02 -24.85 -11.74
N SER A 428 1.37 -24.92 -13.04
CA SER A 428 2.73 -24.71 -13.54
C SER A 428 2.78 -23.36 -14.25
N LEU A 429 2.82 -22.30 -13.46
CA LEU A 429 2.79 -20.93 -13.95
C LEU A 429 4.23 -20.41 -14.10
N MET A 430 4.54 -19.79 -15.24
CA MET A 430 5.75 -19.00 -15.36
C MET A 430 5.64 -17.78 -14.45
N ILE A 431 6.63 -17.58 -13.59
CA ILE A 431 6.69 -16.45 -12.67
C ILE A 431 7.90 -15.58 -12.95
N GLU A 432 7.69 -14.27 -12.85
CA GLU A 432 8.70 -13.24 -12.99
C GLU A 432 8.39 -12.06 -12.06
N PRO A 433 9.35 -11.16 -11.79
CA PRO A 433 9.10 -9.98 -10.98
C PRO A 433 8.04 -9.08 -11.62
N LEU A 434 7.13 -8.54 -10.80
CA LEU A 434 6.20 -7.51 -11.26
C LEU A 434 6.92 -6.21 -11.66
N HIS A 435 8.11 -5.98 -11.11
CA HIS A 435 8.95 -4.82 -11.34
C HIS A 435 10.41 -5.26 -11.55
N PRO A 436 10.80 -5.69 -12.76
CA PRO A 436 12.11 -6.31 -13.00
C PRO A 436 13.31 -5.37 -12.80
N ASP A 437 13.08 -4.05 -12.87
CA ASP A 437 14.12 -3.03 -12.66
C ASP A 437 14.52 -2.87 -11.18
N TYR A 438 13.87 -3.58 -10.26
CA TYR A 438 14.14 -3.46 -8.85
C TYR A 438 14.09 -4.80 -8.12
N PRO A 439 15.16 -5.19 -7.40
CA PRO A 439 15.22 -6.48 -6.73
C PRO A 439 14.30 -6.57 -5.50
N THR A 440 13.97 -7.81 -5.13
CA THR A 440 13.56 -8.15 -3.74
C THR A 440 14.79 -8.55 -2.92
N TYR A 441 14.74 -8.27 -1.62
CA TYR A 441 15.81 -8.56 -0.69
C TYR A 441 15.36 -9.59 0.33
N TRP A 442 16.11 -10.68 0.43
CA TRP A 442 15.95 -11.68 1.49
C TRP A 442 17.09 -11.52 2.49
N TYR A 443 16.75 -11.49 3.78
CA TYR A 443 17.73 -11.34 4.85
C TYR A 443 17.76 -12.62 5.66
N CYS A 444 18.87 -13.36 5.57
CA CYS A 444 19.06 -14.61 6.27
C CYS A 444 19.92 -14.40 7.52
N MET A 445 19.34 -14.59 8.70
CA MET A 445 20.08 -14.70 9.96
C MET A 445 20.39 -16.17 10.20
N GLN A 446 21.67 -16.50 10.12
CA GLN A 446 22.13 -17.89 10.21
C GLN A 446 22.31 -18.31 11.68
N PRO A 447 22.13 -19.61 11.97
CA PRO A 447 22.61 -20.16 13.23
C PRO A 447 24.15 -20.11 13.27
N ALA A 448 24.71 -19.91 14.47
CA ALA A 448 26.15 -19.86 14.64
C ALA A 448 26.84 -21.14 14.13
N LEU A 449 27.89 -20.96 13.32
CA LEU A 449 28.75 -22.03 12.83
C LEU A 449 29.38 -22.81 13.99
N SER A 450 29.45 -24.13 13.84
CA SER A 450 30.20 -25.00 14.74
C SER A 450 31.70 -24.61 14.73
N GLU A 451 32.41 -24.87 15.83
CA GLU A 451 33.81 -24.43 15.99
C GLU A 451 34.77 -25.08 14.98
N ASP A 452 34.44 -26.26 14.45
CA ASP A 452 35.22 -26.92 13.40
C ASP A 452 35.05 -26.25 12.02
N SER A 453 33.85 -25.74 11.69
CA SER A 453 33.59 -25.04 10.42
C SER A 453 34.34 -23.70 10.33
N ARG A 454 34.58 -23.03 11.46
CA ARG A 454 35.32 -21.75 11.50
C ARG A 454 36.79 -21.90 11.14
N LYS A 455 37.39 -23.07 11.38
CA LYS A 455 38.79 -23.34 11.03
C LYS A 455 38.97 -23.50 9.51
N ASN A 456 38.03 -24.15 8.84
CA ASN A 456 38.06 -24.31 7.37
C ASN A 456 37.82 -22.99 6.62
N GLU A 457 37.03 -22.07 7.17
CA GLU A 457 36.84 -20.72 6.59
C GLU A 457 38.09 -19.84 6.72
N CYS A 458 38.86 -20.01 7.82
CA CYS A 458 40.15 -19.35 7.98
C CYS A 458 41.20 -19.88 6.99
N ASP A 459 41.24 -21.19 6.73
CA ASP A 459 42.20 -21.79 5.79
C ASP A 459 41.92 -21.42 4.32
N HIS A 460 40.66 -21.26 3.93
CA HIS A 460 40.31 -20.80 2.57
C HIS A 460 40.60 -19.31 2.32
N ARG A 461 40.61 -18.47 3.37
CA ARG A 461 41.01 -17.05 3.23
C ARG A 461 42.51 -16.83 3.12
N VAL A 462 43.33 -17.77 3.57
CA VAL A 462 44.81 -17.65 3.53
C VAL A 462 45.39 -18.07 2.16
N GLN A 463 44.67 -18.85 1.35
CA GLN A 463 45.17 -19.30 0.03
C GLN A 463 45.04 -18.29 -1.11
N HIS A 464 44.40 -17.12 -0.90
CA HIS A 464 44.25 -16.09 -1.94
C HIS A 464 45.21 -14.89 -1.86
N TYR A 465 46.16 -14.91 -0.92
CA TYR A 465 47.29 -13.96 -0.89
C TYR A 465 48.61 -14.73 -0.80
N GLY A 466 49.10 -15.22 -1.93
CA GLY A 466 50.33 -15.99 -1.95
C GLY A 466 50.77 -16.51 -3.31
N LYS A 467 50.91 -15.64 -4.30
CA LYS A 467 52.03 -15.58 -5.27
C LYS A 467 51.84 -14.44 -6.26
#